data_AF-A0A0E9WC84-F1
#
_entry.id   AF-A0A0E9WC84-F1
#
_cell.length_a   1.000
_cell.length_b   1.000
_cell.length_c   1.000
_cell.angle_alpha   90.00
_cell.angle_beta   90.00
_cell.angle_gamma   90.00
#
_symmetry.space_group_name_H-M   'P 1'
#
loop_
_entity.id
_entity.type
_entity.pdbx_description
1 polymer ?
#
loop_
_entity_poly.entity_id
_entity_poly.type
_entity_poly.pdbx_seq_one_letter_code
_entity_poly.pdbx_strand_id
1 'polypeptide(L)'
;MANRQKIRPCYSTNNAADQTQLKIGLINIRSLAPKATLVNELITDHQVEILCVTETGLKLYIALNESTPPGYSYTHVPRLTGSGGGVAAVYHFNFFAILKSGFRCNFF
;
A
#
# COMPACT_ATOMS: atom_id res chain seq x y z
N MET A 1 8.66 41.52 8.39
CA MET A 1 8.37 40.85 9.68
C MET A 1 6.98 40.24 9.58
N ALA A 2 6.87 38.95 9.25
CA ALA A 2 5.59 38.26 9.06
C ALA A 2 5.41 37.20 10.14
N ASN A 3 4.46 37.49 11.02
CA ASN A 3 3.91 36.63 12.06
C ASN A 3 3.27 35.39 11.42
N ARG A 4 3.87 34.21 11.57
CA ARG A 4 3.22 32.93 11.24
C ARG A 4 2.80 32.26 12.54
N GLN A 5 1.49 32.15 12.67
CA GLN A 5 0.75 31.62 13.80
C GLN A 5 1.28 30.25 14.22
N LYS A 6 1.52 30.10 15.52
CA LYS A 6 1.87 28.85 16.19
C LYS A 6 0.67 27.90 16.07
N ILE A 7 0.77 26.89 15.20
CA ILE A 7 -0.28 25.89 15.01
C ILE A 7 -0.34 25.04 16.30
N ARG A 8 -1.50 25.05 16.98
CA ARG A 8 -1.72 24.22 18.16
C ARG A 8 -1.96 22.78 17.71
N PRO A 9 -1.24 21.76 18.21
CA PRO A 9 -1.68 20.40 18.02
C PRO A 9 -2.91 20.19 18.92
N CYS A 10 -4.09 20.03 18.33
CA CYS A 10 -5.26 19.54 19.04
C CYS A 10 -5.06 18.05 19.33
N TYR A 11 -4.61 17.75 20.55
CA TYR A 11 -4.62 16.39 21.09
C TYR A 11 -6.09 16.00 21.30
N SER A 12 -6.57 15.01 20.53
CA SER A 12 -7.90 14.46 20.76
C SER A 12 -7.84 13.60 22.01
N THR A 13 -8.69 13.95 22.96
CA THR A 13 -8.88 13.32 24.27
C THR A 13 -9.14 11.81 24.15
N ASN A 14 -8.58 11.08 25.10
CA ASN A 14 -8.60 9.64 25.25
C ASN A 14 -9.97 8.99 24.98
N ASN A 15 -9.99 8.10 23.99
CA ASN A 15 -10.75 6.85 24.04
C ASN A 15 -9.79 5.76 23.56
N ALA A 16 -9.46 4.81 24.42
CA ALA A 16 -8.66 3.62 24.10
C ALA A 16 -9.44 2.61 23.23
N ALA A 17 -10.27 3.12 22.31
CA ALA A 17 -10.84 2.33 21.23
C ALA A 17 -9.75 2.21 20.17
N ASP A 18 -9.33 0.97 19.95
CA ASP A 18 -8.32 0.49 19.01
C ASP A 18 -8.22 1.37 17.75
N GLN A 19 -7.21 2.24 17.70
CA GLN A 19 -6.99 3.10 16.54
C GLN A 19 -6.43 2.25 15.41
N THR A 20 -7.30 1.69 14.59
CA THR A 20 -6.92 0.94 13.38
C THR A 20 -6.32 1.91 12.36
N GLN A 21 -4.99 2.02 12.35
CA GLN A 21 -4.26 2.82 11.37
C GLN A 21 -4.14 2.04 10.07
N LEU A 22 -4.75 2.57 9.01
CA LEU A 22 -4.60 2.01 7.67
C LEU A 22 -3.23 2.38 7.10
N LYS A 23 -2.35 1.41 6.92
CA LYS A 23 -1.05 1.53 6.27
C LYS A 23 -1.19 1.23 4.79
N ILE A 24 -1.13 2.29 3.99
CA ILE A 24 -1.13 2.21 2.52
C ILE A 24 0.25 2.64 2.01
N GLY A 25 0.79 1.89 1.06
CA GLY A 25 2.02 2.22 0.35
C GLY A 25 1.81 2.38 -1.16
N LEU A 26 2.65 3.19 -1.79
CA LEU A 26 2.80 3.26 -3.24
C LEU A 26 4.28 3.17 -3.59
N ILE A 27 4.65 2.25 -4.46
CA ILE A 27 6.02 2.13 -4.95
C ILE A 27 6.06 2.03 -6.46
N ASN A 28 7.01 2.74 -7.06
CA ASN A 28 7.39 2.52 -8.44
C ASN A 28 8.57 1.55 -8.47
N ILE A 29 8.30 0.28 -8.83
CA ILE A 29 9.28 -0.80 -8.75
C ILE A 29 10.20 -0.85 -9.97
N ARG A 30 9.81 -0.18 -11.07
CA ARG A 30 10.44 -0.16 -12.41
C ARG A 30 10.68 -1.51 -13.09
N SER A 31 10.38 -2.62 -12.42
CA SER A 31 10.23 -3.99 -12.94
C SER A 31 9.94 -4.91 -11.75
N LEU A 32 8.79 -5.60 -11.73
CA LEU A 32 8.41 -6.44 -10.58
C LEU A 32 9.11 -7.80 -10.58
N ALA A 33 9.28 -8.42 -11.75
CA ALA A 33 9.78 -9.80 -11.85
C ALA A 33 11.09 -10.08 -11.08
N PRO A 34 12.15 -9.27 -11.17
CA PRO A 34 13.38 -9.52 -10.41
C PRO A 34 13.30 -9.08 -8.93
N LYS A 35 12.21 -8.45 -8.50
CA LYS A 35 12.05 -7.84 -7.17
C LYS A 35 10.79 -8.33 -6.45
N ALA A 36 10.20 -9.42 -6.92
CA ALA A 36 8.96 -9.95 -6.36
C ALA A 36 9.12 -10.29 -4.87
N THR A 37 10.20 -10.99 -4.52
CA THR A 37 10.55 -11.32 -3.12
C THR A 37 10.71 -10.07 -2.25
N LEU A 38 11.37 -9.02 -2.77
CA LEU A 38 11.54 -7.74 -2.06
C LEU A 38 10.19 -7.06 -1.76
N VAL A 39 9.24 -7.14 -2.68
CA VAL A 39 7.88 -6.59 -2.47
C VAL A 39 7.13 -7.41 -1.41
N ASN A 40 7.31 -8.73 -1.41
CA ASN A 40 6.73 -9.61 -0.40
C ASN A 40 7.24 -9.23 1.01
N GLU A 41 8.56 -9.14 1.18
CA GLU A 41 9.22 -8.73 2.42
C GLU A 41 8.75 -7.34 2.88
N LEU A 42 8.65 -6.38 1.95
CA LEU A 42 8.19 -5.03 2.26
C LEU A 42 6.75 -5.00 2.80
N ILE A 43 5.87 -5.86 2.28
CA ILE A 43 4.50 -6.00 2.78
C ILE A 43 4.49 -6.60 4.19
N THR A 44 5.27 -7.67 4.42
CA THR A 44 5.30 -8.38 5.70
C THR A 44 5.96 -7.57 6.81
N ASP A 45 7.08 -6.92 6.52
CA ASP A 45 7.90 -6.20 7.51
C ASP A 45 7.20 -4.95 8.02
N HIS A 46 6.53 -4.22 7.13
CA HIS A 46 5.81 -3.00 7.51
C HIS A 46 4.33 -3.25 7.86
N GLN A 47 3.84 -4.47 7.64
CA GLN A 47 2.43 -4.85 7.79
C GLN A 47 1.51 -3.91 7.00
N VAL A 48 1.83 -3.69 5.73
CA VAL A 48 1.07 -2.80 4.85
C VAL A 48 -0.23 -3.48 4.45
N GLU A 49 -1.38 -2.86 4.67
CA GLU A 49 -2.66 -3.50 4.29
C GLU A 49 -2.97 -3.34 2.80
N ILE A 50 -2.48 -2.25 2.17
CA ILE A 50 -2.64 -2.00 0.74
C ILE A 50 -1.32 -1.45 0.18
N LEU A 51 -0.69 -2.19 -0.73
CA LEU A 51 0.49 -1.74 -1.47
C LEU A 51 0.17 -1.63 -2.96
N CYS A 52 0.24 -0.41 -3.48
CA CYS A 52 0.14 -0.12 -4.90
C CYS A 52 1.54 -0.16 -5.54
N VAL A 53 1.68 -0.95 -6.59
CA VAL A 53 2.95 -1.14 -7.32
C VAL A 53 2.76 -0.64 -8.76
N THR A 54 3.62 0.27 -9.19
CA THR A 54 3.58 0.89 -10.53
C THR A 54 4.82 0.51 -11.33
N GLU A 55 4.74 0.58 -12.66
CA GLU A 55 5.79 0.16 -13.59
C GLU A 55 6.18 -1.32 -13.42
N THR A 56 5.18 -2.19 -13.23
CA THR A 56 5.38 -3.63 -12.97
C THR A 56 6.09 -4.34 -14.13
N GLY A 57 5.83 -3.92 -15.37
CA GLY A 57 6.47 -4.43 -16.59
C GLY A 57 6.19 -5.92 -16.87
N LEU A 58 5.08 -6.44 -16.36
CA LEU A 58 4.80 -7.88 -16.37
C LEU A 58 4.06 -8.35 -17.63
N LYS A 59 4.49 -9.50 -18.14
CA LYS A 59 3.77 -10.30 -19.15
C LYS A 59 3.11 -11.55 -18.56
N LEU A 60 3.62 -12.03 -17.43
CA LEU A 60 3.20 -13.25 -16.75
C LEU A 60 2.90 -12.95 -15.28
N TYR A 61 1.99 -13.71 -14.69
CA TYR A 61 1.51 -13.52 -13.32
C TYR A 61 2.41 -14.16 -12.24
N ILE A 62 3.48 -14.88 -12.62
CA ILE A 62 4.36 -15.62 -11.69
C ILE A 62 4.95 -14.66 -10.63
N ALA A 63 5.46 -13.51 -11.08
CA ALA A 63 6.03 -12.50 -10.19
C ALA A 63 5.01 -11.89 -9.23
N LEU A 64 3.73 -11.81 -9.64
CA LEU A 64 2.66 -11.30 -8.76
C LEU A 64 2.38 -12.29 -7.64
N ASN A 65 2.28 -13.58 -7.98
CA ASN A 65 2.10 -14.65 -6.99
C ASN A 65 3.25 -14.69 -5.98
N GLU A 66 4.50 -14.53 -6.44
CA GLU A 66 5.66 -14.50 -5.56
C GLU A 66 5.69 -13.23 -4.68
N SER A 67 5.29 -12.08 -5.23
CA SER A 67 5.24 -10.82 -4.48
C SER A 67 4.09 -10.73 -3.47
N THR A 68 3.14 -11.67 -3.49
CA THR A 68 1.95 -11.63 -2.66
C THR A 68 2.11 -12.58 -1.47
N PRO A 69 2.19 -12.06 -0.22
CA PRO A 69 2.26 -12.90 0.96
C PRO A 69 0.95 -13.67 1.20
N PRO A 70 0.97 -14.76 1.99
CA PRO A 70 -0.24 -15.43 2.45
C PRO A 70 -1.17 -14.45 3.19
N GLY A 71 -2.48 -14.53 2.94
CA GLY A 71 -3.47 -13.60 3.54
C GLY A 71 -3.70 -12.33 2.71
N TYR A 72 -3.01 -12.18 1.57
CA TYR A 72 -3.18 -11.09 0.63
C TYR A 72 -3.75 -11.57 -0.70
N SER A 73 -4.39 -10.64 -1.39
CA SER A 73 -4.82 -10.78 -2.78
C SER A 73 -4.20 -9.68 -3.61
N TYR A 74 -4.24 -9.83 -4.94
CA TYR A 74 -3.78 -8.79 -5.83
C TYR A 74 -4.74 -8.57 -7.01
N THR A 75 -4.73 -7.34 -7.52
CA THR A 75 -5.32 -6.98 -8.81
C THR A 75 -4.22 -6.39 -9.68
N HIS A 76 -4.18 -6.76 -10.96
CA HIS A 76 -3.18 -6.26 -11.91
C HIS A 76 -3.84 -5.79 -13.19
N VAL A 77 -3.37 -4.65 -13.69
CA VAL A 77 -3.73 -4.11 -14.99
C VAL A 77 -2.44 -3.99 -15.81
N PRO A 78 -2.17 -4.90 -16.75
CA PRO A 78 -1.01 -4.81 -17.61
C PRO A 78 -1.16 -3.64 -18.60
N ARG A 79 -0.02 -3.12 -19.09
CA ARG A 79 -0.03 -2.21 -20.23
C ARG A 79 -0.30 -3.00 -21.50
N LEU A 80 -1.31 -2.59 -22.26
CA LEU A 80 -1.74 -3.31 -23.48
C LEU A 80 -0.70 -3.27 -24.62
N THR A 81 0.12 -2.23 -24.70
CA THR A 81 1.08 -2.02 -25.79
C THR A 81 2.40 -1.42 -25.31
N GLY A 82 3.52 -1.82 -25.94
CA GLY A 82 4.87 -1.31 -25.66
C GLY A 82 5.67 -2.12 -24.63
N SER A 83 6.89 -1.66 -24.32
CA SER A 83 7.75 -2.23 -23.28
C SER A 83 7.63 -1.42 -21.98
N GLY A 84 7.26 -2.09 -20.87
CA GLY A 84 7.15 -1.47 -19.54
C GLY A 84 5.73 -1.00 -19.18
N GLY A 85 5.59 -0.35 -18.01
CA GLY A 85 4.29 0.09 -17.48
C GLY A 85 3.53 -0.99 -16.70
N GLY A 86 2.22 -0.81 -16.58
CA GLY A 86 1.34 -1.72 -15.84
C GLY A 86 1.36 -1.47 -14.33
N VAL A 87 0.22 -1.71 -13.69
CA VAL A 87 0.00 -1.41 -12.27
C VAL A 87 -0.57 -2.64 -11.56
N ALA A 88 -0.14 -2.87 -10.33
CA ALA A 88 -0.70 -3.87 -9.43
C ALA A 88 -1.11 -3.20 -8.11
N ALA A 89 -2.11 -3.75 -7.46
CA ALA A 89 -2.42 -3.47 -6.07
C ALA A 89 -2.45 -4.79 -5.32
N VAL A 90 -1.69 -4.89 -4.23
CA VAL A 90 -1.70 -6.03 -3.30
C VAL A 90 -2.40 -5.57 -2.03
N TYR A 91 -3.37 -6.34 -1.53
CA TYR A 91 -4.18 -5.95 -0.38
C TYR A 91 -4.54 -7.13 0.53
N HIS A 92 -4.59 -6.89 1.83
CA HIS A 92 -4.89 -7.90 2.84
C HIS A 92 -6.39 -8.25 2.83
N PHE A 93 -6.80 -9.53 2.93
CA PHE A 93 -8.23 -9.90 2.86
C PHE A 93 -9.13 -9.18 3.86
N ASN A 94 -8.60 -8.87 5.05
CA ASN A 94 -9.36 -8.18 6.08
C ASN A 94 -9.52 -6.67 5.85
N PHE A 95 -8.92 -6.07 4.80
CA PHE A 95 -8.94 -4.61 4.61
C PHE A 95 -10.36 -4.03 4.62
N PHE A 96 -11.35 -4.74 4.08
CA PHE A 96 -12.76 -4.32 4.12
C PHE A 96 -13.36 -4.30 5.53
N ALA A 97 -12.92 -5.20 6.41
CA ALA A 97 -13.34 -5.21 7.81
C ALA A 97 -12.79 -3.97 8.51
N ILE A 98 -11.53 -3.61 8.20
CA ILE A 98 -10.93 -2.37 8.65
C ILE A 98 -11.79 -1.22 8.09
N LEU A 99 -12.10 -1.18 6.77
CA LEU A 99 -12.91 -0.13 6.09
C LEU A 99 -14.22 0.23 6.81
N LYS A 100 -14.84 -0.74 7.50
CA LYS A 100 -16.08 -0.55 8.26
C LYS A 100 -15.88 0.04 9.66
N SER A 101 -14.66 0.03 10.20
CA SER A 101 -14.33 0.49 11.56
C SER A 101 -14.14 2.01 11.70
N GLY A 102 -14.19 2.77 10.59
CA GLY A 102 -14.03 4.23 10.58
C GLY A 102 -12.56 4.64 10.71
N PHE A 103 -12.04 5.41 9.74
CA PHE A 103 -10.62 5.77 9.69
C PHE A 103 -10.39 7.25 9.90
N ARG A 104 -9.25 7.54 10.51
CA ARG A 104 -8.57 8.82 10.36
C ARG A 104 -7.38 8.64 9.43
N CYS A 105 -7.48 9.19 8.22
CA CYS A 105 -6.39 9.24 7.26
C CYS A 105 -5.42 10.35 7.67
N ASN A 106 -4.18 10.01 8.02
CA ASN A 106 -3.10 10.99 8.15
C ASN A 106 -2.24 10.90 6.88
N PHE A 107 -2.19 11.97 6.11
CA PHE A 107 -1.22 12.11 5.02
C PHE A 107 0.09 12.62 5.60
N PHE A 108 1.19 11.91 5.33
CA PHE A 108 2.56 12.33 5.63
C PHE A 108 3.11 13.25 4.54
#